data_AF-A0A1J8QWB5-F1
#
_entry.id   AF-A0A1J8QWB5-F1
#
_cell.length_a   1.000
_cell.length_b   1.000
_cell.length_c   1.000
_cell.angle_alpha   90.00
_cell.angle_beta   90.00
_cell.angle_gamma   90.00
#
_symmetry.space_group_name_H-M   'P 1'
#
loop_
_entity.id
_entity.type
_entity.pdbx_description
1 polymer ?
#
loop_
_entity_poly.entity_id
_entity_poly.type
_entity_poly.pdbx_seq_one_letter_code
_entity_poly.pdbx_strand_id
1 'polypeptide(L)'
;MTVFFVVLKTELLPVQVSDDASIFQIFQYLKSTSEVARRIFGRTLHDQYEYYLLKDPVPLPRRITNSNSTATVQTCLDKSRWEAVSALDTLDVIVPTLVARHVYVVIQPRSGEPQPSGLLTFANLDMFMLA
;
A
#
# COMPACT_ATOMS: atom_id res chain seq x y z
N MET A 1 6.47 18.02 8.15
CA MET A 1 7.01 16.65 7.92
C MET A 1 6.48 15.73 8.99
N THR A 2 5.46 14.96 8.64
CA THR A 2 4.72 14.09 9.56
C THR A 2 4.92 12.63 9.16
N VAL A 3 5.04 11.72 10.14
CA VAL A 3 5.11 10.28 9.88
C VAL A 3 3.72 9.66 10.02
N PHE A 4 3.15 9.26 8.90
CA PHE A 4 1.87 8.55 8.83
C PHE A 4 2.05 7.22 8.09
N PHE A 5 0.96 6.49 7.91
CA PHE A 5 0.97 5.17 7.30
C PHE A 5 0.05 5.10 6.07
N VAL A 6 0.39 4.20 5.18
CA VAL A 6 -0.37 3.89 3.97
C VAL A 6 -0.53 2.40 3.83
N VAL A 7 -1.65 1.98 3.26
CA VAL A 7 -1.88 0.59 2.89
C VAL A 7 -1.57 0.42 1.42
N LEU A 8 -0.53 -0.36 1.11
CA LEU A 8 -0.17 -0.73 -0.25
C LEU A 8 -0.55 -2.19 -0.47
N LYS A 9 -1.56 -2.46 -1.31
CA LYS A 9 -2.15 -3.79 -1.50
C LYS A 9 -2.69 -4.35 -0.16
N THR A 10 -1.87 -5.06 0.59
CA THR A 10 -2.18 -5.62 1.92
C THR A 10 -1.12 -5.28 2.97
N GLU A 11 -0.13 -4.47 2.60
CA GLU A 11 0.99 -4.11 3.48
C GLU A 11 0.78 -2.74 4.08
N LEU A 12 1.14 -2.59 5.36
CA LEU A 12 1.05 -1.35 6.10
C LEU A 12 2.43 -0.71 6.21
N LEU A 13 2.63 0.41 5.52
CA LEU A 13 3.96 1.00 5.34
C LEU A 13 4.02 2.43 5.90
N PRO A 14 5.10 2.80 6.62
CA PRO A 14 5.28 4.17 7.06
C PRO A 14 5.73 5.07 5.90
N VAL A 15 5.24 6.31 5.92
CA VAL A 15 5.61 7.36 4.97
C VAL A 15 6.03 8.59 5.76
N GLN A 16 7.14 9.21 5.34
CA GLN A 16 7.61 10.48 5.87
C GLN A 16 7.81 11.44 4.70
N VAL A 17 6.85 12.33 4.52
CA VAL A 17 6.86 13.36 3.47
C VAL A 17 6.50 14.71 4.06
N SER A 18 6.64 15.76 3.25
CA SER A 18 6.09 17.08 3.59
C SER A 18 4.56 17.03 3.60
N ASP A 19 3.94 17.94 4.32
CA ASP A 19 2.49 17.94 4.50
C ASP A 19 1.76 18.44 3.24
N ASP A 20 2.45 19.17 2.36
CA ASP A 20 2.03 19.58 1.00
C ASP A 20 2.42 18.55 -0.09
N ALA A 21 2.92 17.37 0.30
CA ALA A 21 3.37 16.39 -0.67
C ALA A 21 2.21 15.84 -1.50
N SER A 22 2.45 15.61 -2.79
CA SER A 22 1.47 14.92 -3.64
C SER A 22 1.46 13.41 -3.39
N ILE A 23 0.35 12.77 -3.73
CA ILE A 23 0.25 11.29 -3.67
C ILE A 23 1.31 10.62 -4.57
N PHE A 24 1.68 11.25 -5.68
CA PHE A 24 2.80 10.81 -6.50
C PHE A 24 4.13 10.82 -5.74
N GLN A 25 4.41 11.85 -4.94
CA GLN A 25 5.60 11.89 -4.09
C GLN A 25 5.57 10.80 -3.01
N ILE A 26 4.41 10.48 -2.45
CA ILE A 26 4.24 9.32 -1.55
C ILE A 26 4.62 8.02 -2.26
N PHE A 27 4.13 7.82 -3.49
CA PHE A 27 4.46 6.65 -4.30
C PHE A 27 5.97 6.54 -4.55
N GLN A 28 6.62 7.64 -4.96
CA GLN A 28 8.06 7.66 -5.18
C GLN A 28 8.84 7.36 -3.90
N TYR A 29 8.45 7.95 -2.77
CA TYR A 29 9.06 7.70 -1.47
C TYR A 29 8.96 6.22 -1.08
N LEU A 30 7.79 5.60 -1.21
CA LEU A 30 7.62 4.18 -0.93
C LEU A 30 8.53 3.33 -1.82
N LYS A 31 8.58 3.63 -3.12
CA LYS A 31 9.39 2.89 -4.09
C LYS A 31 10.90 3.01 -3.83
N SER A 32 11.37 4.16 -3.33
CA SER A 32 12.78 4.38 -3.03
C SER A 32 13.22 3.82 -1.67
N THR A 33 12.34 3.90 -0.66
CA THR A 33 12.74 3.74 0.75
C THR A 33 12.30 2.42 1.36
N SER A 34 11.23 1.80 0.84
CA SER A 34 10.72 0.53 1.37
C SER A 34 11.03 -0.63 0.42
N GLU A 35 11.80 -1.62 0.88
CA GLU A 35 12.08 -2.83 0.10
C GLU A 35 10.79 -3.59 -0.25
N VAL A 36 9.85 -3.63 0.70
CA VAL A 36 8.52 -4.26 0.52
C VAL A 36 7.74 -3.55 -0.57
N ALA A 37 7.66 -2.21 -0.52
CA ALA A 37 6.99 -1.44 -1.57
C ALA A 37 7.68 -1.60 -2.93
N ARG A 38 9.02 -1.55 -2.96
CA ARG A 38 9.80 -1.76 -4.18
C ARG A 38 9.53 -3.12 -4.81
N ARG A 39 9.32 -4.18 -4.00
CA ARG A 39 8.93 -5.51 -4.48
C ARG A 39 7.49 -5.53 -5.01
N ILE A 40 6.56 -4.88 -4.31
CA ILE A 40 5.14 -4.83 -4.71
C ILE A 40 4.96 -4.03 -6.00
N PHE A 41 5.59 -2.86 -6.10
CA PHE A 41 5.60 -2.07 -7.33
C PHE A 41 6.40 -2.80 -8.42
N GLY A 42 7.61 -3.24 -8.11
CA GLY A 42 8.52 -3.77 -9.12
C GLY A 42 8.78 -2.72 -10.21
N ARG A 43 8.47 -3.06 -11.46
CA ARG A 43 8.66 -2.18 -12.62
C ARG A 43 7.47 -1.27 -12.92
N THR A 44 6.37 -1.43 -12.21
CA THR A 44 5.14 -0.66 -12.47
C THR A 44 5.35 0.83 -12.21
N LEU A 45 4.59 1.61 -12.97
CA LEU A 45 4.53 3.06 -12.88
C LEU A 45 3.32 3.48 -12.03
N HIS A 46 3.33 4.73 -11.56
CA HIS A 46 2.31 5.29 -10.68
C HIS A 46 0.90 5.30 -11.31
N ASP A 47 0.80 5.49 -12.62
CA ASP A 47 -0.45 5.49 -13.39
C ASP A 47 -1.13 4.12 -13.51
N GLN A 48 -0.42 3.04 -13.15
CA GLN A 48 -0.95 1.68 -13.07
C GLN A 48 -1.59 1.38 -11.70
N TYR A 49 -1.61 2.35 -10.79
CA TYR A 49 -2.28 2.26 -9.49
C TYR A 49 -3.47 3.19 -9.42
N GLU A 50 -4.37 2.84 -8.51
CA GLU A 50 -5.47 3.66 -8.03
C GLU A 50 -5.15 4.07 -6.60
N TYR A 51 -5.52 5.31 -6.29
CA TYR A 51 -5.22 5.97 -5.04
C TYR A 51 -6.52 6.34 -4.38
N TYR A 52 -6.63 6.02 -3.10
CA TYR A 52 -7.81 6.29 -2.32
C TYR A 52 -7.44 6.92 -1.00
N LEU A 53 -8.19 7.93 -0.60
CA LEU A 53 -8.20 8.40 0.77
C LEU A 53 -9.21 7.59 1.59
N LEU A 54 -8.88 7.33 2.85
CA LEU A 54 -9.84 6.87 3.84
C LEU A 54 -10.66 8.06 4.33
N LYS A 55 -11.98 8.02 4.13
CA LYS A 55 -12.95 9.01 4.66
C LYS A 55 -12.78 9.21 6.16
N ASP A 56 -12.50 8.12 6.86
CA ASP A 56 -12.20 8.09 8.29
C ASP A 56 -10.78 7.51 8.50
N PRO A 57 -9.77 8.36 8.72
CA PRO A 57 -8.40 7.92 8.98
C PRO A 57 -8.33 6.91 10.13
N VAL A 58 -7.56 5.84 9.95
CA VAL A 58 -7.51 4.74 10.93
C VAL A 58 -6.31 4.90 11.85
N PRO A 59 -6.50 5.05 13.16
CA PRO A 59 -5.38 5.13 14.10
C PRO A 59 -4.67 3.77 14.21
N LEU A 60 -3.35 3.79 14.23
CA LEU A 60 -2.57 2.60 14.58
C LEU A 60 -2.48 2.43 16.10
N PRO A 61 -2.52 1.19 16.60
CA PRO A 61 -2.28 0.89 18.01
C PRO A 61 -0.87 1.34 18.43
N ARG A 62 -0.68 1.65 19.72
CA ARG A 62 0.61 2.11 20.28
C ARG A 62 1.76 1.12 20.03
N ARG A 63 1.48 -0.18 20.02
CA ARG A 63 2.41 -1.24 19.62
C ARG A 63 1.88 -1.91 18.37
N ILE A 64 2.72 -2.05 17.33
CA ILE A 64 2.35 -2.76 16.12
C ILE A 64 2.77 -4.23 16.31
N THR A 65 1.80 -5.13 16.21
CA THR A 65 1.99 -6.58 16.19
C THR A 65 1.37 -7.11 14.90
N ASN A 66 1.78 -8.30 14.44
CA ASN A 66 1.24 -8.87 13.20
C ASN A 66 -0.30 -8.99 13.22
N SER A 67 -0.89 -9.29 14.38
CA SER A 67 -2.34 -9.43 14.53
C SER A 67 -3.06 -8.09 14.40
N ASN A 68 -2.57 -7.05 15.06
CA ASN A 68 -3.25 -5.76 15.03
C ASN A 68 -2.99 -4.99 13.73
N SER A 69 -1.83 -5.18 13.10
CA SER A 69 -1.57 -4.62 11.77
C SER A 69 -2.51 -5.25 10.73
N THR A 70 -2.73 -6.56 10.81
CA THR A 70 -3.69 -7.26 9.94
C THR A 70 -5.10 -6.71 10.13
N ALA A 71 -5.55 -6.53 11.37
CA ALA A 71 -6.86 -5.95 11.65
C ALA A 71 -6.99 -4.52 11.09
N THR A 72 -5.97 -3.67 11.32
CA THR A 72 -5.94 -2.31 10.75
C THR A 72 -6.01 -2.33 9.22
N VAL A 73 -5.22 -3.19 8.57
CA VAL A 73 -5.24 -3.33 7.10
C VAL A 73 -6.63 -3.76 6.63
N GLN A 74 -7.25 -4.77 7.24
CA GLN A 74 -8.60 -5.21 6.88
C GLN A 74 -9.62 -4.07 6.99
N THR A 75 -9.58 -3.31 8.08
CA THR A 75 -10.42 -2.13 8.27
C THR A 75 -10.17 -1.05 7.21
N CYS A 76 -8.93 -0.88 6.75
CA CYS A 76 -8.59 0.05 5.68
C CYS A 76 -8.97 -0.49 4.29
N LEU A 77 -9.14 -1.80 4.12
CA LEU A 77 -9.49 -2.41 2.84
C LEU A 77 -11.00 -2.46 2.55
N ASP A 78 -11.82 -1.99 3.49
CA ASP A 78 -13.24 -1.77 3.28
C ASP A 78 -13.47 -0.61 2.30
N LYS A 79 -13.83 -0.94 1.06
CA LYS A 79 -14.05 0.01 -0.04
C LYS A 79 -15.14 1.03 0.22
N SER A 80 -16.08 0.79 1.13
CA SER A 80 -17.12 1.77 1.50
C SER A 80 -16.52 3.04 2.13
N ARG A 81 -15.32 2.89 2.70
CA ARG A 81 -14.56 3.93 3.40
C ARG A 81 -13.59 4.67 2.48
N TRP A 82 -13.54 4.32 1.20
CA TRP A 82 -12.62 4.91 0.22
C TRP A 82 -13.24 6.10 -0.49
N GLU A 83 -12.40 7.08 -0.77
CA GLU A 83 -12.66 8.19 -1.67
C GLU A 83 -11.54 8.21 -2.72
N ALA A 84 -11.89 8.14 -4.00
CA ALA A 84 -10.90 8.12 -5.07
C ALA A 84 -10.24 9.49 -5.21
N VAL A 85 -8.91 9.50 -5.34
CA VAL A 85 -8.09 10.70 -5.44
C VAL A 85 -7.09 10.56 -6.59
N SER A 86 -6.63 11.68 -7.12
CA SER A 86 -5.60 11.73 -8.16
C SER A 86 -4.21 11.60 -7.55
N ALA A 87 -3.27 10.99 -8.30
CA ALA A 87 -1.86 10.99 -7.91
C ALA A 87 -1.26 12.41 -7.80
N LEU A 88 -1.88 13.39 -8.47
CA LEU A 88 -1.44 14.78 -8.44
C LEU A 88 -2.02 15.57 -7.27
N ASP A 89 -3.03 15.06 -6.59
CA ASP A 89 -3.61 15.74 -5.44
C ASP A 89 -2.60 15.78 -4.29
N THR A 90 -2.59 16.91 -3.57
CA THR A 90 -1.68 17.17 -2.46
C THR A 90 -2.34 16.87 -1.13
N LEU A 91 -1.55 16.37 -0.18
CA LEU A 91 -2.05 15.98 1.14
C LEU A 91 -2.65 17.13 1.94
N ASP A 92 -2.17 18.36 1.76
CA ASP A 92 -2.68 19.55 2.47
C ASP A 92 -4.10 19.94 2.02
N VAL A 93 -4.43 19.69 0.76
CA VAL A 93 -5.78 19.88 0.20
C VAL A 93 -6.73 18.77 0.66
N ILE A 94 -6.22 17.54 0.70
CA ILE A 94 -7.03 16.35 0.99
C ILE A 94 -7.20 16.12 2.50
N VAL A 95 -6.15 16.35 3.29
CA VAL A 95 -6.06 16.09 4.73
C VAL A 95 -5.47 17.33 5.41
N PRO A 96 -6.32 18.28 5.85
CA PRO A 96 -5.87 19.54 6.44
C PRO A 96 -4.99 19.38 7.70
N THR A 97 -5.03 18.21 8.33
CA THR A 97 -4.18 17.92 9.50
C THR A 97 -3.78 16.44 9.51
N LEU A 98 -2.50 16.20 9.20
CA LEU A 98 -1.90 14.88 9.34
C LEU A 98 -1.56 14.60 10.80
N VAL A 99 -1.99 13.46 11.31
CA VAL A 99 -1.70 12.97 12.65
C VAL A 99 -0.75 11.80 12.54
N ALA A 100 0.26 11.80 13.38
CA ALA A 100 1.20 10.70 13.44
C ALA A 100 0.47 9.38 13.72
N ARG A 101 1.01 8.27 13.17
CA ARG A 101 0.45 6.91 13.39
C ARG A 101 -1.01 6.75 12.96
N HIS A 102 -1.43 7.44 11.91
CA HIS A 102 -2.72 7.20 11.26
C HIS A 102 -2.51 6.66 9.85
N VAL A 103 -3.48 5.89 9.37
CA VAL A 103 -3.58 5.48 7.98
C VAL A 103 -4.50 6.44 7.26
N TYR A 104 -4.02 7.01 6.15
CA TYR A 104 -4.78 7.95 5.33
C TYR A 104 -5.03 7.42 3.93
N VAL A 105 -4.01 6.83 3.31
CA VAL A 105 -4.04 6.49 1.89
C VAL A 105 -4.00 4.98 1.69
N VAL A 106 -4.83 4.50 0.76
CA VAL A 106 -4.80 3.14 0.22
C VAL A 106 -4.36 3.20 -1.23
N ILE A 107 -3.37 2.38 -1.60
CA ILE A 107 -2.83 2.27 -2.94
C ILE A 107 -3.08 0.85 -3.44
N GLN A 108 -3.85 0.72 -4.52
CA GLN A 108 -4.19 -0.57 -5.14
C GLN A 108 -3.75 -0.59 -6.59
N PRO A 109 -3.29 -1.73 -7.13
CA PRO A 109 -3.10 -1.86 -8.57
C PRO A 109 -4.46 -1.70 -9.26
N ARG A 110 -4.51 -1.00 -10.40
CA ARG A 110 -5.72 -0.99 -11.24
C ARG A 110 -6.08 -2.44 -11.56
N SER A 111 -7.34 -2.83 -11.36
CA SER A 111 -7.82 -4.15 -11.79
C SER A 111 -7.74 -4.25 -13.30
N GLY A 112 -6.61 -4.77 -13.79
CA GLY A 112 -6.28 -4.84 -15.20
C GLY A 112 -4.83 -5.23 -15.49
N GLU A 113 -4.23 -6.14 -14.71
CA GLU A 113 -3.22 -7.12 -15.17
C GLU A 113 -2.84 -8.06 -14.02
N PRO A 114 -2.73 -9.38 -14.24
CA PRO A 114 -2.15 -10.28 -13.25
C PRO A 114 -0.65 -9.98 -13.15
N GLN A 115 -0.15 -9.74 -11.93
CA GLN A 115 1.29 -9.88 -11.70
C GLN A 115 1.66 -11.34 -12.02
N PRO A 116 2.68 -11.59 -12.87
CA PRO A 116 3.19 -12.94 -13.02
C PRO A 116 3.77 -13.34 -11.66
N SER A 117 3.09 -14.27 -11.00
CA SER A 117 3.64 -15.01 -9.86
C SER A 117 4.86 -15.77 -10.36
N GLY A 118 6.03 -15.16 -10.27
CA GLY A 118 7.28 -15.89 -10.15
C GLY A 118 7.25 -16.63 -8.81
N LEU A 119 6.63 -17.79 -8.77
CA LEU A 119 6.85 -18.77 -7.71
C LEU A 119 7.21 -20.12 -8.35
N LEU A 120 8.44 -20.51 -8.08
CA LEU A 120 9.04 -21.79 -8.41
C LEU A 120 8.23 -22.94 -7.80
N THR A 121 7.75 -23.86 -8.63
CA THR A 121 7.47 -25.24 -8.19
C THR A 121 8.59 -26.13 -8.71
N PHE A 122 9.66 -26.24 -7.91
CA PHE A 122 10.45 -27.46 -7.90
C PHE A 122 9.78 -28.47 -6.95
N ALA A 123 9.91 -29.75 -7.30
CA ALA A 123 9.50 -30.95 -6.58
C ALA A 123 8.07 -31.47 -6.85
N ASN A 124 7.95 -32.34 -7.85
CA ASN A 124 7.83 -33.78 -7.55
C ASN A 124 8.37 -34.60 -8.73
N LEU A 125 9.63 -35.01 -8.56
CA LEU A 125 10.29 -36.06 -9.31
C LEU A 125 10.10 -37.33 -8.46
N ASP A 126 9.01 -38.06 -8.71
CA ASP A 126 8.83 -39.45 -8.30
C ASP A 126 7.88 -40.08 -9.32
N MET A 127 8.44 -40.70 -10.37
CA MET A 127 8.73 -42.13 -10.39
C MET A 127 7.44 -42.96 -10.55
N PHE A 128 7.03 -43.17 -11.80
CA PHE A 128 6.62 -44.49 -12.25
C PHE A 128 7.08 -44.69 -13.69
N MET A 129 8.20 -45.41 -13.81
CA MET A 129 8.59 -46.16 -14.99
C MET A 129 7.63 -47.35 -15.19
N LEU A 130 7.64 -47.85 -16.44
CA LEU A 130 7.16 -49.13 -16.99
C LEU A 130 6.02 -48.90 -17.98
N ALA A 131 6.35 -48.80 -19.27
CA ALA A 131 6.71 -49.89 -20.21
C ALA A 131 5.46 -50.44 -20.91
#